data_AF-A0A3M7RMX3-F1
#
_entry.id   AF-A0A3M7RMX3-F1
#
_cell.length_a   1.000
_cell.length_b   1.000
_cell.length_c   1.000
_cell.angle_alpha   90.00
_cell.angle_beta   90.00
_cell.angle_gamma   90.00
#
_symmetry.space_group_name_H-M   'P 1'
#
loop_
_entity.id
_entity.type
_entity.pdbx_description
1 polymer ?
#
loop_
_entity_poly.entity_id
_entity_poly.type
_entity_poly.pdbx_seq_one_letter_code
_entity_poly.pdbx_strand_id
1 'polypeptide(L)'
;MENEDFESSLFNLRIYGNRIESLKEIKFLERCNSRLNFIKILSNKKWGLDLNTLGNFYKSLIGSILDYSFLCLNSLSETNIKSLEIIQNSAVRSILKLRYDTPSNILHNEAYNKLKLLTVSNRLFELSERYVRAGLSHSVQLTVRLVEENNKGFESRYIECPTPLCNC
;
A
#
# COMPACT_ATOMS: atom_id res chain seq x y z
N MET A 1 -33.40 -27.02 -5.24
CA MET A 1 -32.31 -27.57 -6.08
C MET A 1 -31.61 -26.45 -6.84
N GLU A 2 -32.31 -25.62 -7.64
CA GLU A 2 -31.66 -24.54 -8.41
C GLU A 2 -31.00 -23.41 -7.57
N ASN A 3 -31.51 -23.11 -6.37
CA ASN A 3 -30.94 -22.04 -5.52
C ASN A 3 -29.61 -22.44 -4.83
N GLU A 4 -29.39 -23.72 -4.54
CA GLU A 4 -28.13 -24.19 -3.93
C GLU A 4 -26.98 -24.21 -4.95
N ASP A 5 -27.28 -24.52 -6.21
CA ASP A 5 -26.30 -24.51 -7.31
C ASP A 5 -25.84 -23.08 -7.66
N PHE A 6 -26.74 -22.08 -7.52
CA PHE A 6 -26.43 -20.68 -7.75
C PHE A 6 -25.58 -20.07 -6.61
N GLU A 7 -25.93 -20.36 -5.36
CA GLU A 7 -25.14 -20.00 -4.17
C GLU A 7 -23.74 -20.63 -4.20
N SER A 8 -23.64 -21.91 -4.57
CA SER A 8 -22.35 -22.61 -4.73
C SER A 8 -21.50 -21.98 -5.84
N SER A 9 -22.12 -21.59 -6.96
CA SER A 9 -21.43 -20.89 -8.06
C SER A 9 -20.93 -19.50 -7.64
N LEU A 10 -21.76 -18.74 -6.91
CA LEU A 10 -21.41 -17.42 -6.38
C LEU A 10 -20.28 -17.51 -5.34
N PHE A 11 -20.35 -18.48 -4.43
CA PHE A 11 -19.31 -18.76 -3.45
C PHE A 11 -17.98 -19.10 -4.12
N ASN A 12 -18.01 -19.99 -5.13
CA ASN A 12 -16.81 -20.32 -5.90
C ASN A 12 -16.24 -19.09 -6.60
N LEU A 13 -17.07 -18.28 -7.27
CA LEU A 13 -16.61 -17.03 -7.92
C LEU A 13 -15.99 -16.05 -6.91
N ARG A 14 -16.55 -15.92 -5.69
CA ARG A 14 -15.99 -15.10 -4.60
C ARG A 14 -14.64 -15.64 -4.13
N ILE A 15 -14.50 -16.95 -3.95
CA ILE A 15 -13.24 -17.61 -3.57
C ILE A 15 -12.17 -17.42 -4.65
N TYR A 16 -12.53 -17.60 -5.93
CA TYR A 16 -11.60 -17.37 -7.03
C TYR A 16 -11.21 -15.89 -7.17
N GLY A 17 -12.14 -14.96 -6.97
CA GLY A 17 -11.88 -13.51 -6.92
C GLY A 17 -10.86 -13.15 -5.85
N ASN A 18 -11.11 -13.58 -4.61
CA ASN A 18 -10.20 -13.37 -3.47
C ASN A 18 -8.81 -13.99 -3.72
N ARG A 19 -8.76 -15.16 -4.38
CA ARG A 19 -7.48 -15.82 -4.71
C ARG A 19 -6.69 -15.07 -5.77
N ILE A 20 -7.37 -14.47 -6.75
CA ILE A 20 -6.71 -13.64 -7.77
C ILE A 20 -6.20 -12.33 -7.16
N GLU A 21 -6.96 -11.73 -6.24
CA GLU A 21 -6.57 -10.50 -5.55
C GLU A 21 -5.32 -10.71 -4.69
N SER A 22 -5.32 -11.74 -3.84
CA SER A 22 -4.13 -12.11 -3.04
C SER A 22 -2.90 -12.45 -3.89
N LEU A 23 -3.06 -13.11 -5.05
CA LEU A 23 -1.93 -13.36 -5.97
C LEU A 23 -1.37 -12.08 -6.60
N LYS A 24 -2.22 -11.07 -6.87
CA LYS A 24 -1.77 -9.76 -7.36
C LYS A 24 -1.00 -9.02 -6.26
N GLU A 25 -1.46 -9.08 -5.03
CA GLU A 25 -0.80 -8.49 -3.86
C GLU A 25 0.58 -9.12 -3.59
N ILE A 26 0.70 -10.45 -3.66
CA ILE A 26 1.99 -11.15 -3.47
C ILE A 26 3.01 -10.72 -4.52
N LYS A 27 2.63 -10.75 -5.80
CA LYS A 27 3.51 -10.31 -6.91
C LYS A 27 3.94 -8.85 -6.77
N PHE A 28 3.08 -8.01 -6.20
CA PHE A 28 3.40 -6.61 -5.94
C PHE A 28 4.50 -6.46 -4.87
N LEU A 29 4.37 -7.20 -3.76
CA LEU A 29 5.35 -7.20 -2.69
C LEU A 29 6.71 -7.74 -3.15
N GLU A 30 6.72 -8.82 -3.94
CA GLU A 30 7.95 -9.36 -4.54
C GLU A 30 8.69 -8.32 -5.39
N ARG A 31 7.96 -7.55 -6.20
CA ARG A 31 8.54 -6.46 -7.01
C ARG A 31 9.19 -5.38 -6.14
N CYS A 32 8.57 -5.01 -5.03
CA CYS A 32 9.12 -4.02 -4.10
C CYS A 32 10.38 -4.57 -3.39
N ASN A 33 10.34 -5.84 -2.97
CA ASN A 33 11.47 -6.50 -2.32
C ASN A 33 12.70 -6.64 -3.24
N SER A 34 12.48 -6.98 -4.51
CA SER A 34 13.56 -7.05 -5.50
C SER A 34 14.31 -5.71 -5.63
N ARG A 35 13.56 -4.60 -5.74
CA ARG A 35 14.12 -3.25 -5.82
C ARG A 35 14.74 -2.76 -4.51
N LEU A 36 14.22 -3.20 -3.37
CA LEU A 36 14.84 -2.95 -2.07
C LEU A 36 16.24 -3.56 -2.00
N ASN A 37 16.43 -4.78 -2.49
CA ASN A 37 17.76 -5.42 -2.51
C ASN A 37 18.75 -4.63 -3.36
N PHE A 38 18.30 -4.08 -4.49
CA PHE A 38 19.12 -3.19 -5.31
C PHE A 38 19.55 -1.93 -4.54
N ILE A 39 18.62 -1.28 -3.84
CA ILE A 39 18.92 -0.11 -2.99
C ILE A 39 19.92 -0.47 -1.88
N LYS A 40 19.77 -1.64 -1.25
CA LYS A 40 20.71 -2.13 -0.21
C LYS A 40 22.14 -2.25 -0.75
N ILE A 41 22.30 -2.78 -1.97
CA ILE A 41 23.60 -2.92 -2.63
C ILE A 41 24.23 -1.55 -2.93
N LEU A 42 23.46 -0.65 -3.56
CA LEU A 42 23.93 0.70 -3.89
C LEU A 42 24.26 1.53 -2.64
N SER A 43 23.52 1.30 -1.57
CA SER A 43 23.72 2.00 -0.32
C SER A 43 25.05 1.63 0.38
N ASN A 44 25.79 0.61 -0.07
CA ASN A 44 27.05 0.22 0.55
C ASN A 44 28.09 1.37 0.50
N LYS A 45 28.90 1.50 1.56
CA LYS A 45 29.92 2.55 1.71
C LYS A 45 30.94 2.58 0.56
N LYS A 46 31.17 1.44 -0.11
CA LYS A 46 32.10 1.34 -1.25
C LYS A 46 31.70 2.20 -2.45
N TRP A 47 30.41 2.45 -2.65
CA TRP A 47 29.92 3.21 -3.82
C TRP A 47 29.98 4.72 -3.63
N GLY A 48 30.13 5.22 -2.40
CA GLY A 48 30.30 6.65 -2.12
C GLY A 48 29.13 7.55 -2.54
N LEU A 49 27.92 7.00 -2.71
CA LEU A 49 26.74 7.75 -3.13
C LEU A 49 26.27 8.71 -2.03
N ASP A 50 25.83 9.90 -2.44
CA ASP A 50 25.22 10.88 -1.56
C ASP A 50 23.80 10.46 -1.15
N LEU A 51 23.35 10.99 0.00
CA LEU A 51 22.04 10.68 0.54
C LEU A 51 20.89 11.13 -0.35
N ASN A 52 21.04 12.24 -1.08
CA ASN A 52 19.99 12.74 -1.96
C ASN A 52 19.82 11.81 -3.16
N THR A 53 20.91 11.35 -3.78
CA THR A 53 20.84 10.38 -4.88
C THR A 53 20.28 9.04 -4.41
N LEU A 54 20.66 8.54 -3.23
CA LEU A 54 20.06 7.32 -2.66
C LEU A 54 18.56 7.49 -2.38
N GLY A 55 18.15 8.65 -1.85
CA GLY A 55 16.74 9.00 -1.68
C GLY A 55 15.99 9.04 -3.02
N ASN A 56 16.62 9.57 -4.07
CA ASN A 56 16.05 9.61 -5.42
C ASN A 56 15.95 8.21 -6.04
N PHE A 57 16.91 7.32 -5.82
CA PHE A 57 16.81 5.91 -6.22
C PHE A 57 15.61 5.23 -5.56
N TYR A 58 15.39 5.46 -4.26
CA TYR A 58 14.20 4.94 -3.59
C TYR A 58 12.90 5.47 -4.23
N LYS A 59 12.80 6.80 -4.42
CA LYS A 59 11.62 7.44 -5.06
C LYS A 59 11.38 6.90 -6.46
N SER A 60 12.44 6.75 -7.26
CA SER A 60 12.36 6.29 -8.64
C SER A 60 12.03 4.80 -8.76
N LEU A 61 12.55 3.95 -7.87
CA LEU A 61 12.40 2.50 -7.98
C LEU A 61 11.16 1.99 -7.24
N ILE A 62 11.01 2.36 -5.97
CA ILE A 62 9.92 1.87 -5.11
C ILE A 62 8.78 2.89 -5.07
N GLY A 63 9.11 4.17 -4.89
CA GLY A 63 8.11 5.24 -4.82
C GLY A 63 7.22 5.31 -6.05
N SER A 64 7.80 5.18 -7.25
CA SER A 64 7.04 5.17 -8.53
C SER A 64 6.03 4.02 -8.62
N ILE A 65 6.35 2.86 -8.06
CA ILE A 65 5.42 1.73 -8.01
C ILE A 65 4.24 2.09 -7.11
N LEU A 66 4.53 2.56 -5.88
CA LEU A 66 3.53 2.92 -4.89
C LEU A 66 2.61 4.03 -5.42
N ASP A 67 3.21 5.05 -6.01
CA ASP A 67 2.50 6.20 -6.57
C ASP A 67 1.58 5.79 -7.72
N TYR A 68 1.96 4.83 -8.57
CA TYR A 68 1.09 4.34 -9.66
C TYR A 68 0.02 3.36 -9.17
N SER A 69 0.32 2.59 -8.13
CA SER A 69 -0.57 1.53 -7.64
C SER A 69 -1.55 2.00 -6.56
N PHE A 70 -1.51 3.28 -6.15
CA PHE A 70 -2.33 3.83 -5.07
C PHE A 70 -3.82 3.49 -5.18
N LEU A 71 -4.37 3.44 -6.39
CA LEU A 71 -5.76 3.09 -6.65
C LEU A 71 -6.10 1.66 -6.18
N CYS A 72 -5.18 0.72 -6.41
CA CYS A 72 -5.30 -0.66 -5.95
C CYS A 72 -4.86 -0.83 -4.48
N LEU A 73 -4.05 0.09 -3.96
CA LEU A 73 -3.58 0.03 -2.57
C LEU A 73 -4.67 0.41 -1.56
N ASN A 74 -5.73 1.10 -1.99
CA ASN A 74 -6.90 1.35 -1.13
C ASN A 74 -7.77 0.11 -0.91
N SER A 75 -7.70 -0.89 -1.79
CA SER A 75 -8.38 -2.19 -1.60
C SER A 75 -7.51 -3.22 -0.89
N LEU A 76 -6.23 -2.91 -0.63
CA LEU A 76 -5.31 -3.81 0.05
C LEU A 76 -5.72 -4.03 1.51
N SER A 77 -5.48 -5.24 1.99
CA SER A 77 -5.59 -5.55 3.41
C SER A 77 -4.58 -4.75 4.25
N GLU A 78 -4.96 -4.44 5.49
CA GLU A 78 -4.12 -3.68 6.43
C GLU A 78 -2.75 -4.35 6.67
N THR A 79 -2.69 -5.69 6.56
CA THR A 79 -1.46 -6.49 6.64
C THR A 79 -0.48 -6.18 5.50
N ASN A 80 -0.98 -5.94 4.29
CA ASN A 80 -0.14 -5.64 3.14
C ASN A 80 0.36 -4.19 3.15
N ILE A 81 -0.42 -3.25 3.69
CA ILE A 81 0.06 -1.88 3.92
C ILE A 81 1.21 -1.90 4.92
N LYS A 82 1.07 -2.66 6.02
CA LYS A 82 2.14 -2.85 7.01
C LYS A 82 3.39 -3.49 6.40
N SER A 83 3.25 -4.45 5.49
CA SER A 83 4.41 -5.07 4.84
C SER A 83 5.14 -4.11 3.89
N LEU A 84 4.42 -3.21 3.21
CA LEU A 84 5.02 -2.11 2.43
C LEU A 84 5.77 -1.11 3.32
N GLU A 85 5.22 -0.79 4.49
CA GLU A 85 5.91 0.05 5.47
C GLU A 85 7.19 -0.61 5.98
N ILE A 86 7.20 -1.93 6.19
CA ILE A 86 8.41 -2.69 6.55
C ILE A 86 9.48 -2.57 5.44
N ILE A 87 9.08 -2.68 4.17
CA ILE A 87 9.99 -2.52 3.02
C ILE A 87 10.57 -1.11 2.99
N GLN A 88 9.73 -0.08 3.15
CA GLN A 88 10.18 1.31 3.23
C GLN A 88 11.16 1.51 4.39
N ASN A 89 10.83 1.03 5.58
CA ASN A 89 11.68 1.15 6.76
C ASN A 89 13.03 0.45 6.55
N SER A 90 13.03 -0.72 5.92
CA SER A 90 14.27 -1.42 5.54
C SER A 90 15.12 -0.59 4.57
N ALA A 91 14.51 0.05 3.57
CA ALA A 91 15.20 0.92 2.63
C ALA A 91 15.82 2.13 3.34
N VAL A 92 15.02 2.83 4.16
CA VAL A 92 15.45 4.02 4.91
C VAL A 92 16.61 3.68 5.85
N ARG A 93 16.52 2.59 6.62
CA ARG A 93 17.64 2.15 7.49
C ARG A 93 18.91 1.92 6.69
N SER A 94 18.77 1.29 5.52
CA SER A 94 19.90 1.02 4.64
C SER A 94 20.54 2.32 4.17
N ILE A 95 19.74 3.26 3.66
CA ILE A 95 20.18 4.55 3.13
C ILE A 95 20.83 5.42 4.22
N LEU A 96 20.14 5.60 5.36
CA LEU A 96 20.56 6.47 6.45
C LEU A 96 21.59 5.84 7.39
N LYS A 97 21.91 4.55 7.21
CA LYS A 97 22.83 3.78 8.07
C LYS A 97 22.38 3.74 9.53
N LEU A 98 21.07 3.62 9.73
CA LEU A 98 20.49 3.49 11.06
C LEU A 98 20.66 2.06 11.59
N ARG A 99 20.71 1.96 12.91
CA ARG A 99 20.73 0.66 13.60
C ARG A 99 19.42 -0.09 13.35
N TYR A 100 19.45 -1.41 13.49
CA TYR A 100 18.26 -2.24 13.33
C TYR A 100 17.21 -2.01 14.44
N ASP A 101 17.65 -1.65 15.64
CA ASP A 101 16.83 -1.42 16.84
C ASP A 101 16.15 -0.04 16.86
N THR A 102 16.47 0.87 15.93
CA THR A 102 15.86 2.21 15.91
C THR A 102 14.33 2.07 15.79
N PRO A 103 13.53 2.72 16.65
CA PRO A 103 12.08 2.62 16.58
C PRO A 103 11.53 3.33 15.34
N SER A 104 10.36 2.89 14.85
CA SER A 104 9.75 3.37 13.60
C SER A 104 9.46 4.87 13.62
N ASN A 105 8.99 5.42 14.75
CA ASN A 105 8.71 6.85 14.90
C ASN A 105 9.94 7.74 14.62
N ILE A 106 11.10 7.40 15.19
CA ILE A 106 12.36 8.12 14.98
C ILE A 106 12.79 7.99 13.53
N LEU A 107 12.71 6.77 12.98
CA LEU A 107 13.04 6.49 11.59
C LEU A 107 12.21 7.33 10.62
N HIS A 108 10.89 7.43 10.83
CA HIS A 108 9.99 8.22 9.99
C HIS A 108 10.31 9.71 10.04
N ASN A 109 10.60 10.25 11.23
CA ASN A 109 11.00 11.64 11.38
C ASN A 109 12.32 11.92 10.63
N GLU A 110 13.30 11.02 10.75
CA GLU A 110 14.59 11.18 10.07
C GLU A 110 14.47 11.05 8.55
N ALA A 111 13.64 10.11 8.07
CA ALA A 111 13.32 9.94 6.66
C ALA A 111 12.70 11.21 6.07
N TYR A 112 11.77 11.84 6.80
CA TYR A 112 11.16 13.08 6.37
C TYR A 112 12.17 14.23 6.37
N ASN A 113 12.95 14.40 7.43
CA ASN A 113 13.88 15.51 7.55
C ASN A 113 15.01 15.46 6.51
N LYS A 114 15.61 14.28 6.31
CA LYS A 114 16.79 14.12 5.44
C LYS A 114 16.43 13.79 3.98
N LEU A 115 15.42 12.94 3.75
CA LEU A 115 15.10 12.43 2.41
C LEU A 115 13.80 12.99 1.82
N LYS A 116 13.03 13.76 2.62
CA LYS A 116 11.69 14.24 2.27
C LYS A 116 10.76 13.08 1.88
N LEU A 117 10.81 11.99 2.66
CA LEU A 117 9.98 10.81 2.48
C LEU A 117 8.90 10.74 3.56
N LEU A 118 7.64 10.63 3.13
CA LEU A 118 6.49 10.34 3.97
C LEU A 118 6.35 8.82 4.19
N THR A 119 5.63 8.40 5.21
CA THR A 119 5.23 6.99 5.38
C THR A 119 4.36 6.54 4.20
N VAL A 120 4.36 5.24 3.89
CA VAL A 120 3.52 4.67 2.82
C VAL A 120 2.08 5.10 3.00
N SER A 121 1.52 4.92 4.20
CA SER A 121 0.14 5.28 4.51
C SER A 121 -0.16 6.76 4.26
N ASN A 122 0.69 7.67 4.76
CA ASN A 122 0.48 9.11 4.56
C ASN A 122 0.62 9.52 3.09
N ARG A 123 1.58 8.92 2.37
CA ARG A 123 1.78 9.18 0.95
C ARG A 123 0.57 8.75 0.12
N LEU A 124 0.02 7.57 0.40
CA LEU A 124 -1.18 7.07 -0.27
C LEU A 124 -2.40 7.93 0.02
N PHE A 125 -2.55 8.35 1.29
CA PHE A 125 -3.61 9.27 1.69
C PHE A 125 -3.52 10.61 0.96
N GLU A 126 -2.34 11.24 0.91
CA GLU A 126 -2.17 12.51 0.17
C GLU A 126 -2.43 12.34 -1.33
N LEU A 127 -2.04 11.21 -1.93
CA LEU A 127 -2.30 10.93 -3.34
C LEU A 127 -3.78 10.75 -3.63
N SER A 128 -4.47 9.96 -2.81
CA SER A 128 -5.89 9.71 -2.97
C SER A 128 -6.69 11.00 -2.81
N GLU A 129 -6.35 11.81 -1.81
CA GLU A 129 -6.99 13.11 -1.59
C GLU A 129 -6.79 14.05 -2.79
N ARG A 130 -5.56 14.20 -3.29
CA ARG A 130 -5.29 15.05 -4.46
C ARG A 130 -6.03 14.58 -5.71
N TYR A 131 -6.08 13.27 -5.94
CA TYR A 131 -6.75 12.69 -7.09
C TYR A 131 -8.26 12.92 -7.02
N VAL A 132 -8.89 12.64 -5.87
CA VAL A 132 -10.32 12.86 -5.65
C VAL A 132 -10.65 14.34 -5.77
N ARG A 133 -9.88 15.21 -5.11
CA ARG A 133 -10.06 16.67 -5.19
C ARG A 133 -10.00 17.16 -6.63
N ALA A 134 -8.98 16.76 -7.39
CA ALA A 134 -8.83 17.14 -8.79
C ALA A 134 -9.96 16.61 -9.66
N GLY A 135 -10.38 15.35 -9.47
CA GLY A 135 -11.49 14.75 -10.21
C GLY A 135 -12.83 15.44 -9.93
N LEU A 136 -13.08 15.83 -8.67
CA LEU A 136 -14.27 16.59 -8.29
C LEU A 136 -14.24 18.00 -8.88
N SER A 137 -13.11 18.70 -8.84
CA SER A 137 -12.98 20.04 -9.44
C SER A 137 -13.26 20.06 -10.95
N HIS A 138 -12.92 18.98 -11.66
CA HIS A 138 -13.16 18.85 -13.10
C HIS A 138 -14.44 18.06 -13.43
N SER A 139 -15.27 17.73 -12.42
CA SER A 139 -16.50 16.95 -12.59
C SER A 139 -16.31 15.64 -13.37
N VAL A 140 -15.17 14.96 -13.16
CA VAL A 140 -14.88 13.69 -13.82
C VAL A 140 -15.87 12.62 -13.34
N GLN A 141 -16.73 12.16 -14.23
CA GLN A 141 -17.84 11.27 -13.91
C GLN A 141 -17.38 9.96 -13.25
N LEU A 142 -16.22 9.43 -13.63
CA LEU A 142 -15.64 8.23 -13.03
C LEU A 142 -15.21 8.45 -11.57
N THR A 143 -14.65 9.62 -11.23
CA THR A 143 -14.26 9.93 -9.85
C THR A 143 -15.50 10.09 -8.97
N VAL A 144 -16.55 10.74 -9.46
CA VAL A 144 -17.83 10.88 -8.74
C VAL A 144 -18.43 9.51 -8.44
N ARG A 145 -18.52 8.62 -9.45
CA ARG A 145 -19.01 7.24 -9.26
C ARG A 145 -18.16 6.43 -8.28
N LEU A 146 -16.83 6.50 -8.40
CA LEU A 146 -15.91 5.80 -7.49
C LEU A 146 -16.10 6.25 -6.03
N VAL A 147 -16.30 7.55 -5.79
CA VAL A 147 -16.54 8.08 -4.44
C VAL A 147 -17.89 7.58 -3.89
N GLU A 148 -18.94 7.58 -4.72
CA GLU A 148 -20.25 7.06 -4.35
C GLU A 148 -20.22 5.54 -4.05
N GLU A 149 -19.51 4.76 -4.87
CA GLU A 149 -19.33 3.32 -4.67
C GLU A 149 -18.52 3.00 -3.41
N ASN A 150 -17.45 3.77 -3.14
CA ASN A 150 -16.69 3.61 -1.89
C ASN A 150 -17.56 3.92 -0.68
N ASN A 151 -18.32 5.03 -0.69
CA ASN A 151 -19.22 5.37 0.42
C ASN A 151 -20.25 4.27 0.70
N LYS A 152 -20.84 3.68 -0.35
CA LYS A 152 -21.75 2.53 -0.24
C LYS A 152 -21.05 1.26 0.30
N GLY A 153 -19.82 1.00 -0.13
CA GLY A 153 -18.99 -0.12 0.35
C GLY A 153 -18.46 0.04 1.78
N PHE A 154 -18.36 1.27 2.29
CA PHE A 154 -18.16 1.53 3.71
C PHE A 154 -19.43 1.22 4.50
N GLU A 155 -20.60 1.68 4.06
CA GLU A 155 -21.88 1.36 4.72
C GLU A 155 -22.16 -0.14 4.77
N SER A 156 -21.89 -0.91 3.70
CA SER A 156 -22.11 -2.36 3.69
C SER A 156 -21.16 -3.15 4.60
N ARG A 157 -19.90 -2.70 4.77
CA ARG A 157 -18.93 -3.34 5.69
C ARG A 157 -19.33 -3.26 7.16
N TYR A 158 -20.12 -2.25 7.55
CA TYR A 158 -20.69 -2.16 8.90
C TYR A 158 -21.97 -3.00 9.06
N ILE A 159 -22.57 -3.47 7.97
CA ILE A 159 -23.82 -4.25 7.99
C ILE A 159 -23.55 -5.77 7.99
N GLU A 160 -22.42 -6.24 7.45
CA GLU A 160 -22.06 -7.67 7.36
C GLU A 160 -21.15 -8.19 8.49
N CYS A 161 -21.30 -7.71 9.72
CA CYS A 161 -20.73 -8.40 10.89
C CYS A 161 -21.81 -8.58 11.96
N PRO A 162 -22.66 -9.63 11.89
CA PRO A 162 -23.28 -10.11 13.10
C PRO A 162 -22.13 -10.66 13.95
N THR A 163 -21.68 -9.91 14.94
CA THR A 163 -20.83 -10.44 16.02
C THR A 163 -21.51 -11.71 16.54
N PRO A 164 -20.90 -12.90 16.41
CA PRO A 164 -21.35 -14.01 17.20
C PRO A 164 -20.90 -13.67 18.62
N LEU A 165 -21.83 -13.10 19.40
CA LEU A 165 -21.71 -13.15 20.84
C LEU A 165 -21.58 -14.63 21.19
N CYS A 166 -20.37 -15.04 21.57
CA CYS A 166 -20.14 -16.26 22.33
C CYS A 166 -21.04 -16.19 23.56
N ASN A 167 -22.19 -16.83 23.50
CA ASN A 167 -22.89 -17.25 24.69
C ASN A 167 -22.37 -18.64 25.03
N CYS A 168 -21.69 -18.72 26.17
CA CYS A 168 -21.57 -19.93 26.97
C CYS A 168 -22.96 -20.45 27.37
#